data_AF-A0A6L7A3B7-F1
#
_entry.id   AF-A0A6L7A3B7-F1
#
_cell.length_a   1.000
_cell.length_b   1.000
_cell.length_c   1.000
_cell.angle_alpha   90.00
_cell.angle_beta   90.00
_cell.angle_gamma   90.00
#
_symmetry.space_group_name_H-M   'P 1'
#
loop_
_entity.id
_entity.type
_entity.pdbx_description
1 polymer ?
#
loop_
_entity_poly.entity_id
_entity_poly.type
_entity_poly.pdbx_seq_one_letter_code
_entity_poly.pdbx_strand_id
1 'polypeptide(L)' 'NPQGEIIATADAHQATRIDAELSMVALREYREKFPAWQDADEFRLR' A
#
# COMPACT_ATOMS: atom_id res chain seq x y z
N ASN A 1 4.31 -2.39 3.34
CA ASN A 1 5.03 -2.55 2.04
C ASN A 1 4.07 -2.10 0.92
N PRO A 2 4.51 -1.31 -0.08
CA PRO A 2 3.67 -0.90 -1.22
C PRO A 2 3.21 -2.02 -2.19
N GLN A 3 3.71 -3.25 -2.03
CA GLN A 3 3.47 -4.39 -2.95
C GLN A 3 2.27 -5.26 -2.58
N GLY A 4 1.50 -4.91 -1.54
CA GLY A 4 0.32 -5.68 -1.13
C GLY A 4 0.57 -6.75 -0.06
N GLU A 5 1.73 -6.76 0.58
CA GLU A 5 2.02 -7.64 1.72
C GLU A 5 1.24 -7.23 2.99
N ILE A 6 0.83 -8.23 3.77
CA ILE A 6 0.26 -8.03 5.11
C ILE A 6 1.42 -7.81 6.09
N ILE A 7 1.54 -6.59 6.61
CA ILE A 7 2.64 -6.20 7.53
C ILE A 7 2.22 -6.18 9.01
N ALA A 8 0.92 -6.26 9.28
CA ALA A 8 0.38 -6.42 10.63
C ALA A 8 -0.99 -7.12 10.51
N THR A 9 -1.24 -8.09 11.38
CA THR A 9 -2.49 -8.87 11.40
C THR A 9 -2.82 -9.27 12.83
N ALA A 10 -4.06 -9.70 13.06
CA ALA A 10 -4.50 -10.26 14.32
C ALA A 10 -5.47 -11.42 14.10
N ASP A 11 -5.69 -12.18 15.16
CA ASP A 11 -6.64 -13.28 15.18
C ASP A 11 -8.09 -12.80 15.00
N ALA A 12 -8.88 -13.62 14.32
CA ALA A 12 -10.29 -13.35 14.10
C ALA A 12 -11.07 -13.35 15.43
N HIS A 13 -12.07 -12.47 15.52
CA HIS A 13 -13.02 -12.38 16.65
C HIS A 13 -12.40 -11.93 17.99
N GLN A 14 -11.24 -11.29 17.98
CA GLN A 14 -10.61 -10.71 19.17
C GLN A 14 -10.66 -9.17 19.12
N ALA A 15 -10.98 -8.55 20.26
CA ALA A 15 -10.85 -7.10 20.41
C ALA A 15 -9.37 -6.76 20.59
N THR A 16 -8.73 -6.22 19.55
CA THR A 16 -7.31 -5.88 19.58
C THR A 16 -6.99 -4.64 18.76
N ARG A 17 -5.88 -3.98 19.10
CA ARG A 17 -5.31 -2.87 18.33
C ARG A 17 -4.19 -3.40 17.46
N ILE A 18 -4.21 -3.06 16.19
CA ILE A 18 -3.15 -3.38 15.23
C ILE A 18 -2.44 -2.07 14.89
N ASP A 19 -1.13 -2.02 15.12
CA ASP A 19 -0.26 -0.93 14.69
C ASP A 19 0.64 -1.40 13.55
N ALA A 20 0.94 -0.51 12.61
CA ALA A 20 1.84 -0.78 11.49
C ALA A 20 2.65 0.46 11.15
N GLU A 21 3.94 0.26 10.89
CA GLU A 21 4.83 1.33 10.43
C GLU A 21 4.91 1.34 8.90
N LEU A 22 4.80 2.53 8.32
CA LEU A 22 4.90 2.74 6.88
C LEU A 22 6.12 3.59 6.57
N SER A 23 6.95 3.12 5.63
CA SER A 23 8.12 3.85 5.17
C SER A 23 7.81 4.66 3.90
N MET A 24 7.93 5.98 4.01
CA MET A 24 7.83 6.87 2.86
C MET A 24 8.98 6.71 1.88
N VAL A 25 10.16 6.30 2.36
CA VAL A 25 11.32 6.00 1.51
C VAL A 25 11.03 4.78 0.64
N ALA A 26 10.59 3.68 1.26
CA ALA A 26 10.27 2.45 0.55
C ALA A 26 9.16 2.63 -0.49
N LEU A 27 8.15 3.47 -0.19
CA LEU A 27 7.08 3.80 -1.13
C LEU A 27 7.61 4.55 -2.38
N ARG A 28 8.52 5.51 -2.18
CA ARG A 28 9.09 6.30 -3.28
C ARG A 28 9.97 5.43 -4.17
N GLU A 29 10.89 4.67 -3.58
CA GLU A 29 11.77 3.77 -4.33
C GLU A 29 10.99 2.75 -5.16
N TYR A 30 9.90 2.20 -4.61
CA TYR A 30 9.04 1.27 -5.34
C TYR A 30 8.39 1.93 -6.57
N ARG A 31 7.83 3.14 -6.41
CA ARG A 31 7.19 3.87 -7.51
C ARG A 31 8.17 4.33 -8.59
N GLU A 32 9.42 4.60 -8.23
CA GLU A 32 10.49 4.92 -9.19
C GLU A 32 10.93 3.70 -9.99
N LYS A 33 11.07 2.55 -9.34
CA LYS A 33 11.45 1.28 -10.00
C LYS A 33 10.33 0.73 -10.89
N PHE A 34 9.07 0.98 -10.53
CA PHE A 34 7.90 0.50 -11.28
C PHE A 34 6.82 1.59 -11.38
N PRO A 35 6.94 2.53 -12.34
CA PRO A 35 6.09 3.70 -12.44
C PRO A 35 4.76 3.42 -13.14
N ALA A 36 4.02 2.39 -12.73
CA ALA A 36 2.74 1.98 -13.33
C ALA A 36 1.66 3.09 -13.39
N TRP A 37 1.82 4.16 -12.61
CA TRP A 37 0.95 5.32 -12.66
C TRP A 37 1.09 6.12 -13.96
N GLN A 38 2.18 5.97 -14.70
CA GLN A 38 2.41 6.62 -16.00
C GLN A 38 1.59 5.96 -17.13
N ASP A 39 1.23 4.69 -16.95
CA ASP A 39 0.46 3.91 -17.93
C ASP A 39 -1.06 4.00 -17.68
N ALA A 40 -1.50 4.86 -16.76
CA ALA A 40 -2.91 4.95 -16.39
C ALA A 40 -3.74 5.65 -17.48
N ASP A 41 -4.82 5.00 -17.91
CA ASP A 41 -5.79 5.59 -18.84
C ASP A 41 -6.62 6.70 -18.18
N GLU A 42 -6.88 7.78 -18.94
CA GLU A 42 -7.77 8.85 -18.51
C GLU A 42 -9.23 8.38 -18.45
N PHE A 43 -9.96 8.79 -17.41
CA PHE A 43 -11.40 8.58 -17.30
C PHE A 43 -12.12 9.82 -16.75
N ARG A 44 -13.45 9.90 -16.94
CA ARG A 44 -14.30 10.96 -16.38
C ARG A 44 -15.41 10.36 -15.53
N LEU A 45 -15.53 10.83 -14.29
CA LEU A 45 -16.68 10.55 -13.43
C LEU A 45 -17.85 11.47 -13.85
N ARG A 46 -19.04 10.90 -14.08
CA ARG A 46 -20.28 11.62 -14.40
C ARG A 46 -21.19 11.70 -13.17
#